data_AF-A0A7C3TNR5-F1
#
_entry.id   AF-A0A7C3TNR5-F1
#
_cell.length_a   1.000
_cell.length_b   1.000
_cell.length_c   1.000
_cell.angle_alpha   90.00
_cell.angle_beta   90.00
_cell.angle_gamma   90.00
#
_symmetry.space_group_name_H-M   'P 1'
#
loop_
_entity.id
_entity.type
_entity.pdbx_description
1 polymer ?
#
loop_
_entity_poly.entity_id
_entity_poly.type
_entity_poly.pdbx_seq_one_letter_code
_entity_poly.pdbx_strand_id
1 'polypeptide(L)'
;MGYKLKPNKSMLSRFKVTKTGKLKRRHAKTSHLMSGRSPGKKRKLGRPAIVYEGMARRLRKYIGAAHLKPARTAHMRKIALAKAQAAATSPSQTAQPATTGETPAAPAPQGT
;
A
#
# COMPACT_ATOMS: atom_id res chain seq x y z
N MET A 1 39.36 13.02 -11.24
CA MET A 1 38.48 11.81 -11.23
C MET A 1 37.55 11.89 -10.03
N GLY A 2 36.23 11.82 -10.25
CA GLY A 2 35.25 11.89 -9.16
C GLY A 2 35.10 10.56 -8.41
N TYR A 3 35.12 10.59 -7.08
CA TYR A 3 34.88 9.40 -6.26
C TYR A 3 33.40 8.97 -6.33
N LYS A 4 33.14 7.77 -6.84
CA LYS A 4 31.80 7.15 -6.79
C LYS A 4 31.63 6.40 -5.47
N LEU A 5 30.62 6.78 -4.69
CA LEU A 5 30.27 6.10 -3.44
C LEU A 5 29.90 4.63 -3.73
N LYS A 6 30.68 3.69 -3.20
CA LYS A 6 30.37 2.25 -3.28
C LYS A 6 29.40 1.87 -2.16
N PRO A 7 28.37 1.04 -2.44
CA PRO A 7 27.44 0.60 -1.40
C PRO A 7 28.13 -0.36 -0.43
N ASN A 8 27.73 -0.29 0.84
CA ASN A 8 28.31 -1.14 1.88
C ASN A 8 27.81 -2.59 1.74
N LYS A 9 28.71 -3.51 1.36
CA LYS A 9 28.42 -4.94 1.16
C LYS A 9 27.85 -5.63 2.41
N SER A 10 28.29 -5.23 3.60
CA SER A 10 27.81 -5.80 4.88
C SER A 10 26.34 -5.47 5.16
N MET A 11 25.85 -4.34 4.64
CA MET A 11 24.46 -3.93 4.77
C MET A 11 23.59 -4.59 3.71
N LEU A 12 24.10 -4.72 2.47
CA LEU A 12 23.43 -5.41 1.37
C LEU A 12 23.09 -6.87 1.70
N SER A 13 23.98 -7.58 2.41
CA SER A 13 23.73 -8.97 2.81
C SER A 13 22.67 -9.10 3.91
N ARG A 14 22.47 -8.06 4.73
CA ARG A 14 21.57 -8.09 5.90
C ARG A 14 20.18 -7.51 5.63
N PHE A 15 20.07 -6.52 4.76
CA PHE A 15 18.85 -5.77 4.52
C PHE A 15 18.39 -5.90 3.08
N LYS A 16 17.11 -6.24 2.89
CA LYS A 16 16.49 -6.30 1.55
C LYS A 16 15.49 -5.15 1.37
N VAL A 17 15.46 -4.58 0.18
CA VAL A 17 14.50 -3.54 -0.20
C VAL A 17 13.24 -4.21 -0.74
N THR A 18 12.08 -3.77 -0.25
CA THR A 18 10.77 -4.22 -0.76
C THR A 18 10.29 -3.36 -1.93
N LYS A 19 9.31 -3.81 -2.70
CA LYS A 19 8.71 -3.05 -3.83
C LYS A 19 8.21 -1.64 -3.43
N THR A 20 7.88 -1.43 -2.15
CA THR A 20 7.42 -0.12 -1.65
C THR A 20 8.58 0.76 -1.12
N GLY A 21 9.83 0.27 -1.11
CA GLY A 21 10.98 1.00 -0.57
C GLY A 21 11.18 0.86 0.95
N LYS A 22 10.40 0.00 1.62
CA LYS A 22 10.63 -0.36 3.03
C LYS A 22 11.79 -1.36 3.12
N LEU A 23 12.59 -1.26 4.19
CA LEU A 23 13.70 -2.18 4.45
C LEU A 23 13.24 -3.36 5.31
N LYS A 24 13.51 -4.57 4.83
CA LYS A 24 13.23 -5.85 5.49
C LYS A 24 14.50 -6.37 6.17
N ARG A 25 14.37 -6.85 7.41
CA ARG A 25 15.44 -7.49 8.20
C ARG A 25 14.99 -8.82 8.81
N ARG A 26 15.95 -9.63 9.25
CA ARG A 26 15.73 -10.77 10.14
C ARG A 26 15.91 -10.34 11.60
N HIS A 27 15.26 -11.04 12.54
CA HIS A 27 15.50 -10.81 13.97
C HIS A 27 16.85 -11.41 14.41
N ALA A 28 17.40 -10.82 15.47
CA ALA A 28 18.54 -11.39 16.16
C ALA A 28 18.10 -12.52 17.10
N LYS A 29 19.08 -13.27 17.63
CA LYS A 29 18.88 -14.36 18.59
C LYS A 29 18.16 -15.59 17.99
N THR A 30 18.42 -15.99 16.76
CA THR A 30 17.78 -17.21 16.18
C THR A 30 18.76 -18.36 15.98
N SER A 31 20.06 -18.13 16.22
CA SER A 31 21.12 -19.11 15.94
C SER A 31 21.33 -20.18 17.02
N HIS A 32 21.28 -19.80 18.31
CA HIS A 32 21.69 -20.66 19.45
C HIS A 32 20.78 -20.45 20.68
N LEU A 33 20.73 -21.45 21.57
CA LEU A 33 19.87 -21.54 22.78
C LEU A 33 18.37 -21.44 22.46
N MET A 34 17.88 -22.30 21.58
CA MET A 34 16.45 -22.39 21.24
C MET A 34 15.65 -23.26 22.21
N SER A 35 16.31 -24.13 22.98
CA SER A 35 15.70 -25.06 23.94
C SER A 35 15.00 -24.31 25.07
N GLY A 36 15.69 -23.38 25.73
CA GLY A 36 15.15 -22.59 26.85
C GLY A 36 14.18 -21.46 26.47
N ARG A 37 13.64 -21.46 25.25
CA ARG A 37 12.75 -20.39 24.76
C ARG A 37 11.36 -20.88 24.48
N SER A 38 10.38 -20.11 24.93
CA SER A 38 8.97 -20.41 24.69
C SER A 38 8.68 -20.53 23.18
N PRO A 39 7.77 -21.44 22.78
CA PRO A 39 7.38 -21.60 21.37
C PRO A 39 6.89 -20.29 20.73
N GLY A 40 6.16 -19.47 21.48
CA GLY A 40 5.68 -18.17 21.01
C GLY A 40 6.83 -17.21 20.67
N LYS A 41 7.90 -17.18 21.48
CA LYS A 41 9.08 -16.36 21.22
C LYS A 41 9.82 -16.82 19.96
N LYS A 42 9.97 -18.13 19.77
CA LYS A 42 10.56 -18.71 18.54
C LYS A 42 9.78 -18.31 17.29
N ARG A 43 8.45 -18.42 17.32
CA ARG A 43 7.57 -18.01 16.21
C ARG A 43 7.71 -16.52 15.89
N LYS A 44 7.76 -15.64 16.89
CA LYS A 44 7.95 -14.19 16.70
C LYS A 44 9.32 -13.88 16.06
N LEU A 45 10.39 -14.50 16.55
CA LEU A 45 11.76 -14.29 16.04
C LEU A 45 11.97 -14.85 14.62
N GLY A 46 11.22 -15.88 14.21
CA GLY A 46 11.28 -16.43 12.86
C GLY A 46 10.67 -15.52 11.79
N ARG A 47 9.77 -14.61 12.15
CA ARG A 47 9.11 -13.71 11.19
C ARG A 47 10.05 -12.59 10.74
N PRO A 48 10.04 -12.19 9.47
CA PRO A 48 10.79 -11.02 9.06
C PRO A 48 10.15 -9.74 9.60
N ALA A 49 10.98 -8.76 9.95
CA ALA A 49 10.53 -7.47 10.46
C ALA A 49 10.91 -6.32 9.52
N ILE A 50 10.11 -5.26 9.58
CA ILE A 50 10.40 -3.99 8.91
C ILE A 50 11.27 -3.14 9.84
N VAL A 51 12.23 -2.43 9.25
CA VAL A 51 13.08 -1.48 9.98
C VAL A 51 12.30 -0.20 10.27
N TYR A 52 12.46 0.35 11.47
CA TYR A 52 11.90 1.65 11.83
C TYR A 52 12.40 2.76 10.89
N GLU A 53 11.52 3.67 10.49
CA GLU A 53 11.79 4.62 9.42
C GLU A 53 12.98 5.55 9.70
N GLY A 54 13.15 5.99 10.95
CA GLY A 54 14.27 6.86 11.34
C GLY A 54 15.64 6.22 11.06
N MET A 55 15.79 4.93 11.38
CA MET A 55 17.03 4.19 11.08
C MET A 55 17.09 3.81 9.59
N ALA A 56 15.95 3.46 8.99
CA ALA A 56 15.86 3.07 7.59
C ALA A 56 16.37 4.15 6.63
N ARG A 57 16.15 5.43 6.94
CA ARG A 57 16.63 6.55 6.12
C ARG A 57 18.15 6.53 5.94
N ARG A 58 18.91 6.29 7.02
CA ARG A 58 20.38 6.21 6.96
C ARG A 58 20.83 4.95 6.22
N LEU A 59 20.22 3.81 6.53
CA LEU A 59 20.52 2.52 5.89
C LEU A 59 20.34 2.55 4.36
N ARG A 60 19.28 3.21 3.85
CA ARG A 60 19.08 3.36 2.40
C ARG A 60 20.22 4.12 1.72
N LYS A 61 20.82 5.11 2.39
CA LYS A 61 21.97 5.86 1.86
C LYS A 61 23.20 4.96 1.68
N TYR A 62 23.52 4.17 2.71
CA TYR A 62 24.67 3.25 2.66
C TYR A 62 24.51 2.08 1.68
N ILE A 63 23.27 1.67 1.39
CA ILE A 63 22.95 0.60 0.45
C ILE A 63 22.86 1.11 -1.01
N GLY A 64 22.82 2.44 -1.23
CA GLY A 64 22.64 3.04 -2.55
C GLY A 64 21.18 3.14 -3.00
N ALA A 65 20.22 2.90 -2.10
CA ALA A 65 18.78 2.92 -2.35
C ALA A 65 18.10 4.21 -1.87
N ALA A 66 18.85 5.32 -1.80
CA ALA A 66 18.40 6.60 -1.23
C ALA A 66 17.20 7.22 -1.97
N HIS A 67 17.02 6.90 -3.25
CA HIS A 67 15.91 7.40 -4.06
C HIS A 67 14.55 6.83 -3.63
N LEU A 68 14.52 5.71 -2.91
CA LEU A 68 13.29 5.06 -2.47
C LEU A 68 12.71 5.76 -1.22
N LYS A 69 11.51 6.34 -1.39
CA LYS A 69 10.80 7.12 -0.36
C LYS A 69 9.46 6.45 -0.01
N PRO A 70 9.42 5.52 0.96
CA PRO A 70 8.21 4.75 1.25
C PRO A 70 7.05 5.59 1.76
N ALA A 71 7.30 6.68 2.48
CA ALA A 71 6.25 7.61 2.94
C ALA A 71 5.55 8.30 1.75
N ARG A 72 6.32 8.74 0.74
CA ARG A 72 5.78 9.32 -0.49
C ARG A 72 4.97 8.29 -1.28
N THR A 73 5.49 7.07 -1.45
CA THR A 73 4.78 5.98 -2.13
C THR A 73 3.47 5.62 -1.42
N ALA A 74 3.46 5.58 -0.09
CA ALA A 74 2.25 5.32 0.70
C ALA A 74 1.21 6.44 0.54
N HIS A 75 1.66 7.70 0.58
CA HIS A 75 0.79 8.86 0.40
C HIS A 75 0.13 8.87 -0.99
N MET A 76 0.90 8.64 -2.06
CA MET A 76 0.38 8.55 -3.43
C MET A 76 -0.64 7.41 -3.60
N ARG A 77 -0.38 6.24 -2.99
CA ARG A 77 -1.36 5.14 -2.98
C ARG A 77 -2.63 5.52 -2.23
N LYS A 78 -2.53 6.23 -1.09
CA LYS A 78 -3.70 6.68 -0.33
C LYS A 78 -4.56 7.64 -1.14
N ILE A 79 -3.94 8.62 -1.81
CA ILE A 79 -4.67 9.55 -2.70
C ILE A 79 -5.34 8.80 -3.84
N ALA A 80 -4.63 7.89 -4.51
CA ALA A 80 -5.19 7.11 -5.61
C ALA A 80 -6.38 6.24 -5.17
N LEU A 81 -6.29 5.60 -3.99
CA LEU A 81 -7.40 4.83 -3.40
C LEU A 81 -8.59 5.74 -3.06
N ALA A 82 -8.35 6.90 -2.43
CA ALA A 82 -9.41 7.85 -2.10
C ALA A 82 -10.09 8.39 -3.36
N LYS A 83 -9.33 8.68 -4.43
CA LYS A 83 -9.87 9.07 -5.73
C LYS A 83 -10.70 7.95 -6.36
N ALA A 84 -10.22 6.71 -6.30
CA ALA A 84 -10.95 5.55 -6.81
C ALA A 84 -12.26 5.31 -6.03
N GLN A 85 -12.24 5.47 -4.72
CA GLN A 85 -13.43 5.39 -3.86
C GLN A 85 -14.41 6.51 -4.16
N ALA A 86 -13.94 7.77 -4.29
CA ALA A 86 -14.79 8.89 -4.67
C ALA A 86 -15.43 8.69 -6.06
N ALA A 87 -14.70 8.15 -7.02
CA ALA A 87 -15.23 7.81 -8.35
C ALA A 87 -16.28 6.67 -8.30
N ALA A 88 -16.13 5.72 -7.36
CA ALA A 88 -17.11 4.66 -7.13
C ALA A 88 -18.34 5.13 -6.33
N THR A 89 -18.20 6.22 -5.56
CA THR A 89 -19.26 6.78 -4.70
C THR A 89 -20.04 7.91 -5.36
N SER A 90 -19.71 8.36 -6.59
CA SER A 90 -20.56 9.29 -7.34
C SER A 90 -21.94 8.68 -7.57
N PRO A 91 -23.00 9.14 -6.87
CA PRO A 91 -24.35 8.78 -7.19
C PRO A 91 -24.75 9.57 -8.44
N SER A 92 -25.39 8.89 -9.37
CA SER A 92 -26.16 9.49 -10.47
C SER A 92 -26.95 10.72 -10.01
N GLN A 93 -26.48 11.91 -10.33
CA GLN A 93 -27.29 13.11 -10.37
C GLN A 93 -27.06 13.77 -11.72
N THR A 94 -27.93 13.46 -12.69
CA THR A 94 -28.66 14.43 -13.51
C THR A 94 -29.56 13.66 -14.47
N ALA A 95 -30.84 13.61 -14.15
CA ALA A 95 -31.94 13.77 -15.10
C ALA A 95 -33.18 14.10 -14.27
N GLN A 96 -33.34 15.39 -13.95
CA GLN A 96 -34.61 15.91 -13.47
C GLN A 96 -35.58 16.14 -14.67
N PRO A 97 -36.72 16.83 -14.53
CA PRO A 97 -38.06 16.24 -14.71
C PRO A 97 -38.80 16.90 -15.89
N ALA A 98 -39.43 16.14 -16.79
CA ALA A 98 -40.19 16.77 -17.88
C ALA A 98 -41.42 15.95 -18.27
N THR A 99 -42.56 16.38 -17.72
CA THR A 99 -43.84 16.63 -18.40
C THR A 99 -44.18 15.81 -19.66
N THR A 100 -45.14 14.89 -19.55
CA THR A 100 -46.05 14.53 -20.66
C THR A 100 -47.46 14.24 -20.12
N GLY A 101 -48.32 15.27 -20.20
CA GLY A 101 -49.73 15.21 -20.61
C GLY A 101 -50.73 14.31 -19.88
N GLU A 102 -51.48 14.89 -18.94
CA GLU A 102 -52.86 14.49 -18.67
C GLU A 102 -53.81 15.02 -19.78
N THR A 103 -54.53 14.10 -20.43
CA THR A 103 -55.98 14.15 -20.82
C THR A 103 -56.38 15.12 -21.96
N PRO A 104 -57.28 14.79 -22.94
CA PRO A 104 -58.51 13.99 -22.80
C PRO A 104 -58.95 13.05 -23.97
N ALA A 105 -59.85 12.13 -23.62
CA ALA A 105 -61.08 11.70 -24.33
C ALA A 105 -61.09 11.34 -25.84
N ALA A 106 -61.46 10.09 -26.15
CA ALA A 106 -62.51 9.69 -27.12
C ALA A 106 -62.78 8.16 -27.05
N PRO A 107 -63.93 7.62 -27.52
CA PRO A 107 -64.65 6.51 -26.87
C PRO A 107 -64.56 5.13 -27.56
N ALA A 108 -65.11 4.12 -26.86
CA ALA A 108 -65.54 2.77 -27.30
C ALA A 108 -66.23 2.73 -28.70
N PRO A 109 -66.56 1.59 -29.37
CA PRO A 109 -66.78 0.21 -28.82
C PRO A 109 -66.42 -1.00 -29.75
N GLN A 110 -66.14 -2.17 -29.18
CA GLN A 110 -66.30 -3.50 -29.85
C GLN A 110 -66.60 -4.52 -28.72
N GLY A 111 -67.62 -5.38 -28.72
CA GLY A 111 -68.42 -5.94 -29.80
C GLY A 111 -68.16 -7.45 -29.84
N THR A 112 -68.99 -8.22 -29.13
CA THR A 112 -69.10 -9.71 -29.04
C THR A 112 -67.87 -10.54 -28.70
#